data_AF-F0X6N5-F1
#
_entry.id   AF-F0X6N5-F1
#
_cell.length_a   1.000
_cell.length_b   1.000
_cell.length_c   1.000
_cell.angle_alpha   90.00
_cell.angle_beta   90.00
_cell.angle_gamma   90.00
#
_symmetry.space_group_name_H-M   'P 1'
#
loop_
_entity.id
_entity.type
_entity.pdbx_description
1 polymer ?
#
loop_
_entity_poly.entity_id
_entity_poly.type
_entity_poly.pdbx_seq_one_letter_code
_entity_poly.pdbx_strand_id
1 'polypeptide(L)'
;MRLQDTPCGPTSTSLPATPPRQTMLKELRAQNKEAVYTVIEKDVSLIRETDDVVDFVKTRETKLDLLFESVGFISFSGRQETAEGLDASMSTRYYSRLRAVQGLLSLLNEASSPRVVSILAGGQEVKLNDEDLDLRKPGNYSIANAAYHSATMLTLAFEHLARENPRISFVHAFPGVVATPLLSRGSTGIKRLLMAGIVQPLVSLFSLSVDEAGARALFYLTSDRYSSSGSLVPLAED
;
A
#
# COMPACT_ATOMS: atom_id res chain seq x y z
N MET A 1 -4.63 41.18 2.88
CA MET A 1 -3.24 41.41 2.43
C MET A 1 -2.89 40.28 1.46
N ARG A 2 -3.01 40.54 0.17
CA ARG A 2 -2.62 39.60 -0.91
C ARG A 2 -1.11 39.50 -0.92
N LEU A 3 -0.57 38.29 -0.98
CA LEU A 3 0.77 38.06 -1.48
C LEU A 3 0.63 37.36 -2.83
N GLN A 4 1.22 37.99 -3.83
CA GLN A 4 1.16 37.67 -5.24
C GLN A 4 2.16 36.56 -5.56
N ASP A 5 1.74 35.61 -6.38
CA ASP A 5 2.61 34.68 -7.09
C ASP A 5 3.47 35.44 -8.11
N THR A 6 4.77 35.15 -8.15
CA THR A 6 5.66 35.57 -9.24
C THR A 6 6.30 34.31 -9.86
N PRO A 7 6.32 34.15 -11.20
CA PRO A 7 6.77 32.91 -11.84
C PRO A 7 8.27 32.94 -12.10
N CYS A 8 8.93 31.79 -11.96
CA CYS A 8 10.30 31.57 -12.43
C CYS A 8 10.34 30.20 -13.14
N GLY A 9 10.73 30.19 -14.42
CA GLY A 9 11.08 28.95 -15.16
C GLY A 9 12.51 28.48 -14.82
N PRO A 10 13.10 27.51 -15.53
CA PRO A 10 12.55 26.56 -16.49
C PRO A 10 12.20 25.21 -15.83
N THR A 11 11.47 24.40 -16.59
CA THR A 11 10.92 23.08 -16.27
C THR A 11 11.97 22.09 -15.75
N SER A 12 12.16 22.03 -14.43
CA SER A 12 12.56 20.79 -13.78
C SER A 12 11.26 20.03 -13.53
N THR A 13 11.12 18.83 -14.10
CA THR A 13 9.99 17.93 -13.86
C THR A 13 10.08 17.44 -12.41
N SER A 14 9.75 18.31 -11.46
CA SER A 14 9.58 17.92 -10.06
C SER A 14 8.35 17.04 -10.00
N LEU A 15 8.52 15.81 -9.50
CA LEU A 15 7.42 14.90 -9.19
C LEU A 15 6.36 15.66 -8.38
N PRO A 16 5.08 15.61 -8.76
CA PRO A 16 4.05 16.32 -8.02
C PRO A 16 4.05 15.84 -6.57
N ALA A 17 4.15 16.78 -5.63
CA ALA A 17 3.92 16.47 -4.22
C ALA A 17 2.52 15.85 -4.09
N THR A 18 2.38 14.81 -3.25
CA THR A 18 1.05 14.23 -2.98
C THR A 18 0.11 15.35 -2.54
N PRO A 19 -1.01 15.59 -3.26
CA PRO A 19 -1.91 16.68 -2.91
C PRO A 19 -2.44 16.48 -1.48
N PRO A 20 -2.69 17.55 -0.73
CA PRO A 20 -3.33 17.43 0.58
C PRO A 20 -4.61 16.61 0.48
N ARG A 21 -4.85 15.72 1.44
CA ARG A 21 -6.00 14.80 1.45
C ARG A 21 -7.33 15.47 1.09
N GLN A 22 -7.55 16.68 1.63
CA GLN A 22 -8.76 17.45 1.37
C GLN A 22 -8.91 17.90 -0.09
N THR A 23 -7.81 18.17 -0.78
CA THR A 23 -7.80 18.52 -2.21
C THR A 23 -8.18 17.29 -3.04
N MET A 24 -7.58 16.14 -2.76
CA MET A 24 -7.91 14.88 -3.44
C MET A 24 -9.40 14.51 -3.28
N LEU A 25 -9.97 14.64 -2.07
CA LEU A 25 -11.39 14.39 -1.84
C LEU A 25 -12.31 15.37 -2.59
N LYS A 26 -11.89 16.63 -2.73
CA LYS A 26 -12.64 17.62 -3.51
C LYS A 26 -12.65 17.25 -4.99
N GLU A 27 -11.50 16.84 -5.53
CA GLU A 27 -11.37 16.40 -6.92
C GLU A 27 -12.22 15.15 -7.19
N LEU A 28 -12.13 14.13 -6.33
CA LEU A 28 -12.94 12.91 -6.45
C LEU A 28 -14.45 13.21 -6.45
N ARG A 29 -14.92 14.03 -5.51
CA ARG A 29 -16.34 14.45 -5.45
C ARG A 29 -16.77 15.31 -6.64
N ALA A 30 -15.85 16.07 -7.23
CA ALA A 30 -16.13 16.84 -8.43
C ALA A 30 -16.27 15.93 -9.67
N GLN A 31 -15.49 14.84 -9.73
CA GLN A 31 -15.54 13.87 -10.82
C GLN A 31 -16.75 12.93 -10.73
N ASN A 32 -17.12 12.48 -9.52
CA ASN A 32 -18.31 11.66 -9.31
C ASN A 32 -19.08 12.15 -8.07
N LYS A 33 -20.21 12.83 -8.32
CA LYS A 33 -21.05 13.43 -7.29
C LYS A 33 -21.94 12.42 -6.56
N GLU A 34 -22.19 11.26 -7.17
CA GLU A 34 -23.02 10.19 -6.59
C GLU A 34 -22.20 9.26 -5.69
N ALA A 35 -20.88 9.20 -5.89
CA ALA A 35 -19.99 8.41 -5.06
C ALA A 35 -19.90 8.97 -3.62
N VAL A 36 -20.07 8.07 -2.65
CA VAL A 36 -19.88 8.38 -1.23
C VAL A 36 -18.45 8.07 -0.82
N TYR A 37 -17.73 9.09 -0.35
CA TYR A 37 -16.34 8.96 0.12
C TYR A 37 -16.27 9.13 1.63
N THR A 38 -15.98 8.04 2.33
CA THR A 38 -15.77 8.02 3.79
C THR A 38 -14.28 7.91 4.08
N VAL A 39 -13.75 8.82 4.90
CA VAL A 39 -12.34 8.83 5.31
C VAL A 39 -12.23 8.40 6.75
N ILE A 40 -11.37 7.41 6.99
CA ILE A 40 -11.03 6.91 8.31
C ILE A 40 -9.55 7.20 8.53
N GLU A 41 -9.26 8.10 9.47
CA GLU A 41 -7.88 8.51 9.77
C GLU A 41 -7.33 7.66 10.91
N LYS A 42 -6.39 6.78 10.59
CA LYS A 42 -5.75 5.82 11.49
C LYS A 42 -4.29 5.62 11.11
N ASP A 43 -3.45 5.39 12.10
CA ASP A 43 -2.06 4.98 11.94
C ASP A 43 -1.98 3.45 11.83
N VAL A 44 -1.90 2.96 10.59
CA VAL A 44 -1.81 1.53 10.28
C VAL A 44 -0.43 0.92 10.55
N SER A 45 0.49 1.66 11.18
CA SER A 45 1.64 1.03 11.87
C SER A 45 1.24 0.42 13.21
N LEU A 46 0.06 0.79 13.74
CA LEU A 46 -0.54 0.23 14.94
C LEU A 46 -1.68 -0.74 14.57
N ILE A 47 -1.61 -1.97 15.07
CA ILE A 47 -2.58 -3.04 14.80
C ILE A 47 -3.91 -2.73 15.44
N ARG A 48 -3.94 -2.17 16.66
CA ARG A 48 -5.20 -1.74 17.29
C ARG A 48 -5.97 -0.71 16.46
N GLU A 49 -5.26 0.16 15.75
CA GLU A 49 -5.90 1.16 14.89
C GLU A 49 -6.39 0.57 13.58
N THR A 50 -5.79 -0.55 13.13
CA THR A 50 -6.32 -1.36 12.05
C THR A 50 -7.62 -2.05 12.46
N ASP A 51 -7.71 -2.54 13.70
CA ASP A 51 -8.95 -3.12 14.25
C ASP A 51 -10.08 -2.10 14.28
N ASP A 52 -9.80 -0.86 14.68
CA ASP A 52 -10.78 0.22 14.62
C ASP A 52 -11.34 0.44 13.19
N VAL A 53 -10.49 0.32 12.16
CA VAL A 53 -10.92 0.42 10.74
C VAL A 53 -11.81 -0.77 10.38
N VAL A 54 -11.40 -1.99 10.74
CA VAL A 54 -12.16 -3.21 10.48
C VAL A 54 -13.54 -3.14 11.11
N ASP A 55 -13.63 -2.77 12.39
CA ASP A 55 -14.89 -2.67 13.11
C ASP A 55 -15.78 -1.56 12.55
N PHE A 56 -15.17 -0.42 12.16
CA PHE A 56 -15.90 0.65 11.49
C PHE A 56 -16.59 0.17 10.21
N VAL A 57 -15.88 -0.61 9.38
CA VAL A 57 -16.42 -1.15 8.11
C VAL A 57 -17.48 -2.22 8.39
N LYS A 58 -17.21 -3.18 9.28
CA LYS A 58 -18.15 -4.25 9.64
C LYS A 58 -19.47 -3.77 10.22
N THR A 59 -19.47 -2.64 10.91
CA THR A 59 -20.69 -2.07 11.50
C THR A 59 -21.57 -1.34 10.48
N ARG A 60 -21.08 -1.10 9.25
CA ARG A 60 -21.77 -0.28 8.24
C ARG A 60 -22.07 -1.03 6.95
N GLU A 61 -21.19 -1.95 6.58
CA GLU A 61 -21.29 -2.67 5.32
C GLU A 61 -21.72 -4.11 5.57
N THR A 62 -22.55 -4.64 4.67
CA THR A 62 -22.97 -6.05 4.67
C THR A 62 -22.11 -6.92 3.76
N LYS A 63 -21.31 -6.29 2.89
CA LYS A 63 -20.38 -6.95 1.96
C LYS A 63 -19.19 -6.06 1.65
N LEU A 64 -18.10 -6.65 1.17
CA LEU A 64 -16.94 -5.92 0.67
C LEU A 64 -16.50 -6.52 -0.67
N ASP A 65 -16.59 -5.75 -1.76
CA ASP A 65 -16.24 -6.24 -3.08
C ASP A 65 -14.71 -6.21 -3.32
N LEU A 66 -14.03 -5.15 -2.86
CA LEU A 66 -12.59 -4.95 -3.08
C LEU A 66 -11.90 -4.44 -1.81
N LEU A 67 -10.74 -5.02 -1.50
CA LEU A 67 -9.80 -4.49 -0.51
C LEU A 67 -8.46 -4.20 -1.19
N PHE A 68 -8.05 -2.93 -1.19
CA PHE A 68 -6.81 -2.47 -1.82
C PHE A 68 -5.82 -1.93 -0.78
N GLU A 69 -4.67 -2.58 -0.67
CA GLU A 69 -3.65 -2.25 0.33
C GLU A 69 -2.38 -1.75 -0.36
N SER A 70 -2.18 -0.43 -0.36
CA SER A 70 -0.99 0.20 -0.95
C SER A 70 -0.12 0.95 0.04
N VAL A 71 -0.51 0.99 1.32
CA VAL A 71 0.25 1.69 2.36
C VAL A 71 1.60 1.01 2.57
N GLY A 72 2.66 1.81 2.64
CA GLY A 72 3.99 1.34 3.00
C GLY A 72 4.79 2.43 3.68
N PHE A 73 5.71 2.00 4.55
CA PHE A 73 6.65 2.85 5.24
C PHE A 73 8.09 2.36 5.03
N ILE A 74 9.03 3.30 5.02
CA ILE A 74 10.47 3.02 5.00
C ILE A 74 11.09 3.84 6.12
N SER A 75 11.80 3.18 7.04
CA SER A 75 12.66 3.84 8.02
C SER A 75 14.12 3.76 7.58
N PHE A 76 14.75 4.92 7.39
CA PHE A 76 16.21 5.03 7.19
C PHE A 76 17.00 5.09 8.49
N SER A 77 16.33 4.97 9.64
CA SER A 77 16.92 4.95 10.98
C SER A 77 17.03 3.54 11.57
N GLY A 78 16.78 2.50 10.77
CA GLY A 78 16.72 1.11 11.23
C GLY A 78 15.32 0.73 11.72
N ARG A 79 15.23 -0.38 12.46
CA ARG A 79 13.99 -0.87 13.09
C ARG A 79 13.44 0.21 14.03
N GLN A 80 12.14 0.49 13.97
CA GLN A 80 11.48 1.49 14.83
C GLN A 80 10.33 0.81 15.56
N GLU A 81 10.44 0.68 16.89
CA GLU A 81 9.37 0.06 17.67
C GLU A 81 8.18 1.01 17.81
N THR A 82 7.00 0.49 17.50
CA THR A 82 5.73 1.13 17.82
C THR A 82 5.41 0.96 19.31
N ALA A 83 4.36 1.64 19.79
CA ALA A 83 3.85 1.46 21.14
C ALA A 83 3.37 0.02 21.45
N GLU A 84 3.19 -0.81 20.41
CA GLU A 84 2.79 -2.23 20.52
C GLU A 84 4.00 -3.17 20.48
N GLY A 85 5.23 -2.64 20.42
CA GLY A 85 6.46 -3.43 20.36
C GLY A 85 6.71 -4.10 19.01
N LEU A 86 6.03 -3.67 17.93
CA LEU A 86 6.26 -4.14 16.56
C LEU A 86 7.14 -3.16 15.80
N ASP A 87 7.84 -3.62 14.76
CA ASP A 87 8.52 -2.70 13.85
C ASP A 87 7.51 -1.94 12.97
N ALA A 88 7.57 -0.61 12.97
CA ALA A 88 6.64 0.23 12.21
C ALA A 88 6.67 -0.05 10.69
N SER A 89 7.84 -0.39 10.12
CA SER A 89 7.94 -0.71 8.69
C SER A 89 7.28 -2.06 8.39
N MET A 90 7.60 -3.10 9.14
CA MET A 90 6.96 -4.42 8.99
C MET A 90 5.46 -4.39 9.32
N SER A 91 5.03 -3.57 10.28
CA SER A 91 3.60 -3.36 10.57
C SER A 91 2.84 -2.92 9.35
N THR A 92 3.30 -1.87 8.66
CA THR A 92 2.63 -1.37 7.44
C THR A 92 2.74 -2.31 6.24
N ARG A 93 3.76 -3.18 6.21
CA ARG A 93 4.04 -4.08 5.08
C ARG A 93 3.39 -5.45 5.22
N TYR A 94 3.09 -5.89 6.43
CA TYR A 94 2.56 -7.24 6.68
C TYR A 94 1.50 -7.28 7.76
N TYR A 95 1.81 -6.88 9.00
CA TYR A 95 0.93 -7.15 10.14
C TYR A 95 -0.45 -6.48 10.01
N SER A 96 -0.50 -5.19 9.67
CA SER A 96 -1.78 -4.47 9.53
C SER A 96 -2.58 -4.96 8.32
N ARG A 97 -1.89 -5.31 7.23
CA ARG A 97 -2.51 -5.86 6.02
C ARG A 97 -3.22 -7.18 6.30
N LEU A 98 -2.46 -8.14 6.86
CA LEU A 98 -3.02 -9.43 7.19
C LEU A 98 -4.16 -9.31 8.21
N ARG A 99 -4.02 -8.40 9.20
CA ARG A 99 -5.08 -8.16 10.18
C ARG A 99 -6.35 -7.61 9.54
N ALA A 100 -6.23 -6.65 8.63
CA ALA A 100 -7.36 -6.08 7.90
C ALA A 100 -8.07 -7.15 7.07
N VAL A 101 -7.31 -7.94 6.30
CA VAL A 101 -7.84 -9.06 5.51
C VAL A 101 -8.61 -10.03 6.40
N GLN A 102 -7.98 -10.56 7.45
CA GLN A 102 -8.62 -11.52 8.37
C GLN A 102 -9.89 -10.94 9.01
N GLY A 103 -9.85 -9.68 9.43
CA GLY A 103 -11.00 -8.99 10.03
C GLY A 103 -12.18 -8.84 9.07
N LEU A 104 -11.90 -8.67 7.77
CA LEU A 104 -12.89 -8.39 6.73
C LEU A 104 -13.31 -9.63 5.92
N LEU A 105 -12.73 -10.82 6.17
CA LEU A 105 -13.08 -12.07 5.47
C LEU A 105 -14.58 -12.34 5.44
N SER A 106 -15.28 -12.07 6.54
CA SER A 106 -16.74 -12.25 6.61
C SER A 106 -17.48 -11.43 5.56
N LEU A 107 -17.12 -10.14 5.38
CA LEU A 107 -17.75 -9.28 4.38
C LEU A 107 -17.29 -9.60 2.95
N LEU A 108 -16.01 -9.96 2.78
CA LEU A 108 -15.48 -10.35 1.47
C LEU A 108 -16.22 -11.58 0.94
N ASN A 109 -16.46 -12.58 1.78
CA ASN A 109 -17.15 -13.81 1.38
C ASN A 109 -18.62 -13.61 0.97
N GLU A 110 -19.24 -12.48 1.29
CA GLU A 110 -20.61 -12.12 0.86
C GLU A 110 -20.65 -11.50 -0.55
N ALA A 111 -19.53 -11.01 -1.07
CA ALA A 111 -19.48 -10.47 -2.43
C ALA A 111 -19.47 -11.61 -3.48
N SER A 112 -19.90 -11.30 -4.70
CA SER A 112 -19.99 -12.28 -5.80
C SER A 112 -18.62 -12.60 -6.44
N SER A 113 -17.71 -11.62 -6.48
CA SER A 113 -16.34 -11.76 -6.97
C SER A 113 -15.37 -10.92 -6.13
N PRO A 114 -15.21 -11.23 -4.83
CA PRO A 114 -14.36 -10.46 -3.92
C PRO A 114 -12.89 -10.55 -4.32
N ARG A 115 -12.18 -9.43 -4.17
CA ARG A 115 -10.73 -9.39 -4.40
C ARG A 115 -9.98 -8.58 -3.35
N VAL A 116 -8.88 -9.16 -2.87
CA VAL A 116 -7.86 -8.50 -2.07
C VAL A 116 -6.65 -8.26 -2.97
N VAL A 117 -6.22 -7.01 -3.10
CA VAL A 117 -5.02 -6.62 -3.84
C VAL A 117 -4.06 -5.90 -2.90
N SER A 118 -2.87 -6.46 -2.71
CA SER A 118 -1.83 -5.90 -1.86
C SER A 118 -0.62 -5.51 -2.69
N ILE A 119 -0.29 -4.22 -2.70
CA ILE A 119 0.87 -3.67 -3.41
C ILE A 119 2.06 -3.66 -2.46
N LEU A 120 3.05 -4.50 -2.75
CA LEU A 120 4.33 -4.57 -2.04
C LEU A 120 5.36 -5.16 -3.01
N ALA A 121 6.11 -6.17 -2.62
CA ALA A 121 7.20 -6.78 -3.35
C ALA A 121 6.80 -8.20 -3.79
N GLY A 122 5.59 -8.36 -4.31
CA GLY A 122 5.11 -9.62 -4.85
C GLY A 122 6.03 -10.11 -5.98
N GLY A 123 6.42 -11.38 -5.95
CA GLY A 123 7.44 -11.92 -6.84
C GLY A 123 8.87 -11.60 -6.44
N GLN A 124 9.09 -11.04 -5.24
CA GLN A 124 10.41 -10.80 -4.63
C GLN A 124 10.54 -11.55 -3.30
N GLU A 125 9.87 -12.68 -3.17
CA GLU A 125 9.95 -13.56 -2.02
C GLU A 125 11.37 -14.10 -1.87
N VAL A 126 11.81 -14.23 -0.63
CA VAL A 126 13.14 -14.69 -0.24
C VAL A 126 13.00 -15.77 0.83
N LYS A 127 14.08 -16.50 1.09
CA LYS A 127 14.13 -17.38 2.25
C LYS A 127 14.01 -16.54 3.54
N LEU A 128 13.06 -16.91 4.40
CA LEU A 128 12.88 -16.28 5.70
C LEU A 128 13.99 -16.72 6.67
N ASN A 129 14.34 -15.82 7.58
CA ASN A 129 14.99 -16.19 8.83
C ASN A 129 13.94 -16.67 9.84
N ASP A 130 13.66 -17.97 9.83
CA ASP A 130 12.62 -18.59 10.67
C ASP A 130 12.86 -18.39 12.19
N GLU A 131 14.12 -18.19 12.58
CA GLU A 131 14.52 -17.93 13.97
C GLU A 131 14.29 -16.48 14.42
N ASP A 132 13.92 -15.58 13.51
CA ASP A 132 13.73 -14.15 13.76
C ASP A 132 12.88 -13.49 12.66
N LEU A 133 11.62 -13.94 12.52
CA LEU A 133 10.70 -13.44 11.49
C LEU A 133 10.51 -11.92 11.53
N ASP A 134 10.54 -11.33 12.74
CA ASP A 134 10.38 -9.89 13.00
C ASP A 134 11.70 -9.10 12.90
N LEU A 135 12.81 -9.76 12.51
CA LEU A 135 14.13 -9.16 12.31
C LEU A 135 14.62 -8.33 13.51
N ARG A 136 14.28 -8.77 14.73
CA ARG A 136 14.57 -8.05 15.97
C ARG A 136 16.02 -8.26 16.43
N LYS A 137 16.64 -9.39 16.12
CA LYS A 137 18.00 -9.69 16.56
C LYS A 137 18.99 -8.72 15.89
N PRO A 138 20.04 -8.28 16.62
CA PRO A 138 21.04 -7.36 16.08
C PRO A 138 21.64 -7.86 14.77
N GLY A 139 21.67 -6.99 13.76
CA GLY A 139 22.23 -7.30 12.44
C GLY A 139 21.23 -7.90 11.44
N ASN A 140 20.05 -8.35 11.87
CA ASN A 140 19.07 -8.94 10.96
C ASN A 140 18.22 -7.91 10.21
N TYR A 141 17.93 -6.77 10.85
CA TYR A 141 17.16 -5.71 10.21
C TYR A 141 17.97 -4.97 9.14
N SER A 142 17.40 -4.91 7.94
CA SER A 142 17.74 -3.94 6.89
C SER A 142 16.45 -3.54 6.17
N ILE A 143 16.45 -2.42 5.44
CA ILE A 143 15.27 -2.01 4.66
C ILE A 143 14.86 -3.11 3.65
N ALA A 144 15.85 -3.74 3.01
CA ALA A 144 15.64 -4.83 2.08
C ALA A 144 15.09 -6.07 2.78
N ASN A 145 15.69 -6.50 3.90
CA ASN A 145 15.21 -7.66 4.65
C ASN A 145 13.79 -7.44 5.14
N ALA A 146 13.48 -6.27 5.72
CA ALA A 146 12.13 -5.94 6.18
C ALA A 146 11.10 -5.98 5.02
N ALA A 147 11.48 -5.51 3.83
CA ALA A 147 10.64 -5.57 2.64
C ALA A 147 10.39 -7.01 2.16
N TYR A 148 11.45 -7.78 1.98
CA TYR A 148 11.38 -9.13 1.38
C TYR A 148 10.86 -10.20 2.35
N HIS A 149 11.15 -10.08 3.66
CA HIS A 149 10.49 -10.90 4.69
C HIS A 149 8.99 -10.66 4.68
N SER A 150 8.57 -9.39 4.73
CA SER A 150 7.14 -9.04 4.69
C SER A 150 6.46 -9.55 3.42
N ALA A 151 7.14 -9.49 2.28
CA ALA A 151 6.63 -10.01 1.01
C ALA A 151 6.40 -11.52 1.06
N THR A 152 7.41 -12.28 1.51
CA THR A 152 7.31 -13.74 1.62
C THR A 152 6.22 -14.16 2.61
N MET A 153 6.19 -13.53 3.78
CA MET A 153 5.17 -13.79 4.79
C MET A 153 3.76 -13.47 4.27
N LEU A 154 3.60 -12.38 3.51
CA LEU A 154 2.31 -12.01 2.91
C LEU A 154 1.88 -13.01 1.83
N THR A 155 2.78 -13.43 0.94
CA THR A 155 2.50 -14.45 -0.08
C THR A 155 2.06 -15.76 0.56
N LEU A 156 2.78 -16.26 1.57
CA LEU A 156 2.42 -17.48 2.29
C LEU A 156 1.06 -17.35 2.99
N ALA A 157 0.79 -16.20 3.63
CA ALA A 157 -0.49 -15.95 4.27
C ALA A 157 -1.65 -15.90 3.25
N PHE A 158 -1.45 -15.26 2.10
CA PHE A 158 -2.44 -15.21 1.03
C PHE A 158 -2.69 -16.58 0.41
N GLU A 159 -1.66 -17.41 0.21
CA GLU A 159 -1.85 -18.79 -0.24
C GLU A 159 -2.70 -19.60 0.74
N HIS A 160 -2.45 -19.45 2.04
CA HIS A 160 -3.23 -20.13 3.07
C HIS A 160 -4.69 -19.64 3.07
N LEU A 161 -4.90 -18.32 3.09
CA LEU A 161 -6.24 -17.73 3.08
C LEU A 161 -7.04 -18.04 1.80
N ALA A 162 -6.39 -18.13 0.64
CA ALA A 162 -7.03 -18.51 -0.61
C ALA A 162 -7.55 -19.95 -0.59
N ARG A 163 -6.82 -20.88 0.06
CA ARG A 163 -7.29 -22.28 0.23
C ARG A 163 -8.51 -22.35 1.15
N GLU A 164 -8.57 -21.51 2.18
CA GLU A 164 -9.70 -21.47 3.13
C GLU A 164 -10.90 -20.66 2.60
N ASN A 165 -10.66 -19.69 1.72
CA ASN A 165 -11.67 -18.78 1.18
C ASN A 165 -11.64 -18.82 -0.36
N PRO A 166 -12.04 -19.94 -0.99
CA PRO A 166 -11.86 -20.16 -2.43
C PRO A 166 -12.65 -19.20 -3.33
N ARG A 167 -13.60 -18.45 -2.76
CA ARG A 167 -14.34 -17.39 -3.49
C ARG A 167 -13.56 -16.08 -3.59
N ILE A 168 -12.56 -15.87 -2.73
CA ILE A 168 -11.79 -14.62 -2.68
C ILE A 168 -10.53 -14.76 -3.54
N SER A 169 -10.34 -13.82 -4.47
CA SER A 169 -9.09 -13.70 -5.19
C SER A 169 -8.09 -12.85 -4.38
N PHE A 170 -6.88 -13.37 -4.21
CA PHE A 170 -5.79 -12.68 -3.53
C PHE A 170 -4.67 -12.37 -4.52
N VAL A 171 -4.35 -11.08 -4.68
CA VAL A 171 -3.30 -10.60 -5.58
C VAL A 171 -2.24 -9.91 -4.74
N HIS A 172 -1.02 -10.44 -4.75
CA HIS A 172 0.15 -9.77 -4.21
C HIS A 172 1.05 -9.32 -5.36
N ALA A 173 1.18 -8.02 -5.55
CA ALA A 173 1.82 -7.45 -6.74
C ALA A 173 2.93 -6.46 -6.38
N PHE A 174 3.97 -6.47 -7.22
CA PHE A 174 4.99 -5.43 -7.28
C PHE A 174 4.90 -4.74 -8.64
N PRO A 175 4.30 -3.53 -8.73
CA PRO A 175 4.18 -2.85 -10.00
C PRO A 175 5.55 -2.39 -10.52
N GLY A 176 6.56 -2.29 -9.66
CA GLY A 176 7.89 -1.75 -9.91
C GLY A 176 8.24 -0.65 -8.91
N VAL A 177 9.43 -0.05 -9.05
CA VAL A 177 9.79 1.13 -8.25
C VAL A 177 9.01 2.33 -8.79
N VAL A 178 8.22 2.99 -7.94
CA VAL A 178 7.38 4.13 -8.34
C VAL A 178 7.97 5.42 -7.79
N ALA A 179 8.00 6.46 -8.62
CA ALA A 179 8.53 7.76 -8.28
C ALA A 179 7.60 8.49 -7.28
N THR A 180 7.70 8.12 -6.00
CA THR A 180 6.87 8.68 -4.93
C THR A 180 7.72 9.39 -3.88
N PRO A 181 7.13 10.30 -3.07
CA PRO A 181 7.81 10.91 -1.93
C PRO A 181 8.20 9.93 -0.80
N LEU A 182 8.05 8.62 -0.98
CA LEU A 182 8.30 7.62 0.06
C LEU A 182 9.72 7.71 0.64
N LEU A 183 10.74 7.88 -0.21
CA LEU A 183 12.13 8.01 0.25
C LEU A 183 12.38 9.28 1.06
N SER A 184 11.71 10.39 0.73
CA SER A 184 11.90 11.65 1.47
C SER A 184 11.09 11.69 2.78
N ARG A 185 9.93 11.02 2.84
CA ARG A 185 9.11 10.91 4.07
C ARG A 185 9.77 10.07 5.17
N GLY A 186 10.54 9.05 4.81
CA GLY A 186 11.24 8.18 5.77
C GLY A 186 12.51 8.79 6.39
N SER A 187 12.87 10.03 6.03
CA SER A 187 14.16 10.65 6.34
C SER A 187 13.99 12.01 7.05
N THR A 188 14.94 12.37 7.91
CA THR A 188 14.92 13.63 8.67
C THR A 188 16.22 14.43 8.47
N GLY A 189 16.15 15.74 8.69
CA GLY A 189 17.32 16.64 8.64
C GLY A 189 18.06 16.66 7.30
N ILE A 190 19.39 16.67 7.35
CA ILE A 190 20.27 16.70 6.17
C ILE A 190 20.05 15.47 5.27
N LYS A 191 19.73 14.32 5.86
CA LYS A 191 19.41 13.10 5.08
C LYS A 191 18.18 13.32 4.22
N ARG A 192 17.16 14.05 4.70
CA ARG A 192 15.99 14.40 3.89
C ARG A 192 16.34 15.29 2.71
N LEU A 193 17.24 16.26 2.92
CA LEU A 193 17.70 17.14 1.83
C LEU A 193 18.47 16.34 0.77
N LEU A 194 19.37 15.44 1.19
CA LEU A 194 20.10 14.55 0.29
C LEU A 194 19.17 13.59 -0.47
N MET A 195 18.24 12.95 0.24
CA MET A 195 17.29 12.02 -0.37
C MET A 195 16.38 12.74 -1.37
N ALA A 196 15.86 13.92 -1.02
CA ALA A 196 14.99 14.69 -1.90
C ALA A 196 15.73 15.32 -3.09
N GLY A 197 16.96 15.80 -2.89
CA GLY A 197 17.71 16.57 -3.87
C GLY A 197 18.58 15.75 -4.83
N ILE A 198 19.05 14.57 -4.42
CA ILE A 198 20.00 13.77 -5.21
C ILE A 198 19.47 12.37 -5.49
N VAL A 199 19.04 11.64 -4.45
CA VAL A 199 18.65 10.23 -4.61
C VAL A 199 17.32 10.09 -5.34
N GLN A 200 16.31 10.89 -4.99
CA GLN A 200 14.99 10.79 -5.59
C GLN A 200 14.99 11.10 -7.10
N PRO A 201 15.70 12.14 -7.60
CA PRO A 201 15.85 12.35 -9.05
C PRO A 201 16.51 11.17 -9.77
N LEU A 202 17.56 10.56 -9.20
CA LEU A 202 18.24 9.42 -9.79
C LEU A 202 17.34 8.17 -9.84
N VAL A 203 16.62 7.89 -8.75
CA VAL A 203 15.64 6.79 -8.69
C VAL A 203 14.50 7.03 -9.67
N SER A 204 14.05 8.28 -9.83
CA SER A 204 12.94 8.62 -10.72
C SER A 204 13.22 8.33 -12.19
N LEU A 205 14.49 8.33 -12.62
CA LEU A 205 14.89 8.00 -14.01
C LEU A 205 14.56 6.54 -14.40
N PHE A 206 14.55 5.65 -13.41
CA PHE A 206 14.24 4.22 -13.58
C PHE A 206 12.90 3.83 -12.92
N SER A 207 12.14 4.81 -12.46
CA SER A 207 10.87 4.58 -11.79
C SER A 207 9.69 4.65 -12.76
N LEU A 208 8.66 3.87 -12.45
CA LEU A 208 7.35 4.02 -13.08
C LEU A 208 6.69 5.31 -12.60
N SER A 209 5.89 5.91 -13.50
CA SER A 209 5.05 7.05 -13.17
C SER A 209 3.93 6.63 -12.21
N VAL A 210 3.38 7.61 -11.49
CA VAL A 210 2.22 7.39 -10.61
C VAL A 210 1.00 6.97 -11.43
N ASP A 211 0.84 7.50 -12.64
CA ASP A 211 -0.28 7.17 -13.54
C ASP A 211 -0.21 5.71 -14.00
N GLU A 212 0.97 5.24 -14.41
CA GLU A 212 1.18 3.84 -14.81
C GLU A 212 1.00 2.89 -13.60
N ALA A 213 1.50 3.27 -12.42
CA ALA A 213 1.27 2.51 -11.20
C ALA A 213 -0.23 2.45 -10.84
N GLY A 214 -0.96 3.56 -11.00
CA GLY A 214 -2.41 3.63 -10.81
C GLY A 214 -3.18 2.78 -11.82
N ALA A 215 -2.79 2.81 -13.10
CA ALA A 215 -3.38 1.98 -14.14
C ALA A 215 -3.18 0.48 -13.86
N ARG A 216 -1.98 0.08 -13.44
CA ARG A 216 -1.69 -1.31 -13.00
C ARG A 216 -2.51 -1.70 -11.78
N ALA A 217 -2.62 -0.81 -10.78
CA ALA A 217 -3.44 -1.06 -9.60
C ALA A 217 -4.92 -1.28 -9.97
N LEU A 218 -5.45 -0.43 -10.86
CA LEU A 218 -6.81 -0.59 -11.39
C LEU A 218 -6.97 -1.91 -12.14
N PHE A 219 -6.01 -2.26 -13.01
CA PHE A 219 -6.00 -3.54 -13.73
C PHE A 219 -6.02 -4.75 -12.77
N TYR A 220 -5.21 -4.74 -11.72
CA TYR A 220 -5.23 -5.78 -10.69
C TYR A 220 -6.57 -5.86 -9.95
N LEU A 221 -7.25 -4.72 -9.75
CA LEU A 221 -8.53 -4.67 -9.02
C LEU A 221 -9.72 -5.11 -9.86
N THR A 222 -9.74 -4.83 -11.17
CA THR A 222 -10.97 -4.97 -11.98
C THR A 222 -10.87 -5.99 -13.12
N SER A 223 -9.67 -6.38 -13.56
CA SER A 223 -9.54 -7.34 -14.66
C SER A 223 -10.05 -8.74 -14.29
N ASP A 224 -10.74 -9.40 -15.21
CA ASP A 224 -11.17 -10.80 -15.07
C ASP A 224 -10.03 -11.80 -14.97
N ARG A 225 -8.84 -11.43 -15.45
CA ARG A 225 -7.62 -12.25 -15.34
C ARG A 225 -7.33 -12.69 -13.90
N TYR A 226 -7.71 -11.86 -12.94
CA TYR A 226 -7.51 -12.14 -11.51
C TYR A 226 -8.82 -12.47 -10.79
N SER A 227 -9.91 -12.80 -11.50
CA SER A 227 -11.18 -13.14 -10.84
C SER A 227 -11.18 -14.60 -10.41
N SER A 228 -11.74 -14.86 -9.24
CA SER A 228 -12.04 -16.21 -8.75
C SER A 228 -13.33 -16.79 -9.37
N SER A 229 -14.19 -15.94 -9.97
CA SER A 229 -15.51 -16.34 -10.48
C SER A 229 -15.89 -15.76 -11.87
N GLY A 230 -14.97 -15.06 -12.55
CA GLY A 230 -15.03 -14.72 -13.99
C GLY A 230 -15.98 -13.58 -14.42
N SER A 231 -16.08 -12.46 -13.70
CA SER A 231 -17.14 -11.46 -14.00
C SER A 231 -16.93 -9.98 -13.59
N LEU A 232 -15.73 -9.51 -13.28
CA LEU A 232 -15.51 -8.08 -12.97
C LEU A 232 -15.40 -7.21 -14.23
N VAL A 233 -14.45 -7.47 -15.13
CA VAL A 233 -14.31 -6.78 -16.43
C VAL A 233 -13.50 -7.67 -17.39
N PRO A 234 -14.09 -8.15 -18.51
CA PRO A 234 -13.35 -8.85 -19.54
C PRO A 234 -12.51 -7.83 -20.30
N LEU A 235 -11.20 -7.86 -20.13
CA LEU A 235 -10.26 -7.08 -20.92
C LEU A 235 -9.69 -7.97 -22.03
N ALA A 236 -9.63 -7.45 -23.26
CA ALA A 236 -8.99 -8.15 -24.37
C ALA A 236 -7.51 -8.40 -24.05
N GLU A 237 -7.02 -9.59 -24.39
CA GLU A 237 -5.59 -9.90 -24.36
C GLU A 237 -4.98 -9.35 -25.65
N ASP A 238 -4.31 -8.20 -25.55
CA ASP A 238 -3.47 -7.64 -26.63
C ASP A 238 -2.00 -8.08 -26.46
#